data_AF-A0A6J1WKY4-F1
#
_entry.id   AF-A0A6J1WKY4-F1
#
_cell.length_a   1.000
_cell.length_b   1.000
_cell.length_c   1.000
_cell.angle_alpha   90.00
_cell.angle_beta   90.00
_cell.angle_gamma   90.00
#
_symmetry.space_group_name_H-M   'P 1'
#
loop_
_entity.id
_entity.type
_entity.pdbx_description
1 polymer ?
#
loop_
_entity_poly.entity_id
_entity_poly.type
_entity_poly.pdbx_seq_one_letter_code
_entity_poly.pdbx_strand_id
1 'polypeptide(L)'
;MASTNNTDKPHLGYQLSHPAPGEEVCITGISGSFPDSDSVMHLQENLFSKVDLISDDNRRWEKGHPEIPHRSGKINVLNKFDASFFGIHYEQVHSMDPMCRILLEKTYESIYDAGKFIFIILTIITTHLS
;
A
#
# COMPACT_ATOMS: atom_id res chain seq x y z
N MET A 1 12.51 35.63 -31.96
CA MET A 1 12.82 35.42 -30.54
C MET A 1 11.70 34.59 -29.94
N ALA A 2 11.96 33.30 -29.72
CA ALA A 2 10.99 32.37 -29.16
C ALA A 2 10.89 32.59 -27.65
N SER A 3 9.68 32.84 -27.15
CA SER A 3 9.37 32.91 -25.72
C SER A 3 9.23 31.49 -25.18
N THR A 4 10.25 30.98 -24.51
CA THR A 4 10.18 29.70 -23.80
C THR A 4 9.52 29.92 -22.44
N ASN A 5 8.19 29.74 -22.38
CA ASN A 5 7.48 29.72 -21.10
C ASN A 5 7.78 28.40 -20.39
N ASN A 6 8.59 28.53 -19.34
CA ASN A 6 8.95 27.49 -18.40
C ASN A 6 7.77 27.25 -17.44
N THR A 7 6.87 26.33 -17.81
CA THR A 7 5.75 25.87 -16.95
C THR A 7 5.62 24.36 -16.98
N ASP A 8 6.72 23.66 -16.70
CA ASP A 8 6.68 22.22 -16.39
C ASP A 8 7.04 22.06 -14.90
N LYS A 9 6.08 22.38 -14.02
CA LYS A 9 6.15 22.00 -12.60
C LYS A 9 5.01 21.04 -12.29
N PRO A 10 5.21 20.00 -11.47
CA PRO A 10 4.22 18.93 -11.28
C PRO A 10 3.05 19.42 -10.42
N HIS A 11 2.02 19.99 -11.06
CA HIS A 11 0.83 20.55 -10.39
C HIS A 11 -0.21 19.50 -9.98
N LEU A 12 -0.01 18.23 -10.34
CA LEU A 12 -1.02 17.18 -10.20
C LEU A 12 -1.38 16.88 -8.72
N GLY A 13 -0.42 16.96 -7.80
CA GLY A 13 -0.65 16.67 -6.38
C GLY A 13 -1.45 17.74 -5.62
N TYR A 14 -1.35 19.00 -6.04
CA TYR A 14 -2.08 20.11 -5.40
C TYR A 14 -3.58 20.10 -5.77
N GLN A 15 -3.88 19.64 -6.99
CA GLN A 15 -5.24 19.60 -7.51
C GLN A 15 -6.08 18.46 -6.91
N LEU A 16 -5.44 17.38 -6.47
CA LEU A 16 -6.11 16.28 -5.74
C LEU A 16 -6.40 16.61 -4.27
N SER A 17 -5.63 17.51 -3.67
CA SER A 17 -5.79 17.94 -2.27
C SER A 17 -6.83 19.06 -2.11
N HIS A 18 -7.22 19.71 -3.21
CA HIS A 18 -8.27 20.73 -3.26
C HIS A 18 -9.28 20.33 -4.34
N PRO A 19 -10.22 19.42 -4.04
CA PRO A 19 -11.29 19.11 -4.97
C PRO A 19 -12.08 20.38 -5.34
N ALA A 20 -12.73 20.36 -6.51
CA ALA A 20 -13.57 21.48 -6.92
C ALA A 20 -14.67 21.72 -5.86
N PRO A 21 -15.14 22.97 -5.67
CA PRO A 21 -16.21 23.24 -4.72
C PRO A 21 -17.44 22.35 -5.01
N GLY A 22 -17.80 21.46 -4.08
CA GLY A 22 -18.89 20.50 -4.23
C GLY A 22 -18.46 19.03 -4.40
N GLU A 23 -17.16 18.75 -4.54
CA GLU A 23 -16.62 17.39 -4.53
C GLU A 23 -15.97 17.06 -3.18
N GLU A 24 -16.31 15.90 -2.62
CA GLU A 24 -15.71 15.37 -1.39
C GLU A 24 -14.73 14.24 -1.72
N VAL A 25 -13.51 14.34 -1.20
CA VAL A 25 -12.50 13.28 -1.32
C VAL A 25 -12.48 12.48 -0.04
N CYS A 26 -12.77 11.18 -0.14
CA CYS A 26 -12.73 10.26 0.98
C CYS A 26 -11.73 9.12 0.72
N ILE A 27 -11.06 8.68 1.79
CA ILE A 27 -10.26 7.44 1.77
C ILE A 27 -11.22 6.30 2.09
N THR A 28 -11.54 5.49 1.10
CA THR A 28 -12.56 4.44 1.23
C THR A 28 -11.99 3.08 1.61
N GLY A 29 -10.73 2.78 1.28
CA GLY A 29 -10.09 1.52 1.60
C GLY A 29 -8.59 1.64 1.75
N ILE A 30 -7.99 0.77 2.56
CA ILE A 30 -6.55 0.74 2.80
C ILE A 30 -6.03 -0.69 2.85
N SER A 31 -4.94 -0.96 2.15
CA SER A 31 -4.19 -2.20 2.31
C SER A 31 -2.69 -1.94 2.14
N GLY A 32 -1.88 -2.79 2.76
CA GLY A 32 -0.42 -2.69 2.74
C GLY A 32 0.24 -3.88 3.41
N SER A 33 1.54 -4.03 3.16
CA SER A 33 2.41 -5.00 3.83
C SER A 33 3.57 -4.23 4.47
N PHE A 34 3.83 -4.52 5.74
CA PHE A 34 4.75 -3.77 6.58
C PHE A 34 5.74 -4.72 7.28
N PRO A 35 6.81 -4.19 7.90
CA PRO A 35 7.73 -5.01 8.68
C PRO A 35 7.00 -5.81 9.76
N ASP A 36 7.25 -7.12 9.80
CA ASP A 36 6.61 -8.08 10.71
C ASP A 36 5.06 -8.00 10.75
N SER A 37 4.41 -7.37 9.75
CA SER A 37 2.95 -7.18 9.70
C SER A 37 2.39 -7.36 8.28
N ASP A 38 1.62 -8.43 8.06
CA ASP A 38 1.11 -8.80 6.73
C ASP A 38 -0.15 -8.03 6.28
N SER A 39 -0.76 -7.26 7.19
CA SER A 39 -1.95 -6.44 6.93
C SER A 39 -1.92 -5.13 7.73
N VAL A 40 -2.77 -4.18 7.33
CA VAL A 40 -2.96 -2.91 8.06
C VAL A 40 -3.50 -3.14 9.47
N MET A 41 -4.38 -4.13 9.66
CA MET A 41 -4.92 -4.48 10.98
C MET A 41 -3.82 -5.03 11.91
N HIS A 42 -2.95 -5.89 11.38
CA HIS A 42 -1.83 -6.42 12.15
C HIS A 42 -0.82 -5.30 12.49
N LEU A 43 -0.57 -4.38 11.55
CA LEU A 43 0.22 -3.18 11.82
C LEU A 43 -0.42 -2.36 12.95
N GLN A 44 -1.72 -2.12 12.89
CA GLN A 44 -2.47 -1.37 13.89
C GLN A 44 -2.31 -2.00 15.29
N GLU A 45 -2.49 -3.31 15.42
CA GLU A 45 -2.28 -4.05 16.67
C GLU A 45 -0.85 -3.91 17.21
N ASN A 46 0.15 -4.02 16.34
CA ASN A 46 1.55 -3.87 16.70
C ASN A 46 1.88 -2.45 17.16
N LEU A 47 1.31 -1.43 16.49
CA LEU A 47 1.46 -0.03 16.90
C LEU A 47 0.81 0.25 18.25
N PHE A 48 -0.40 -0.26 18.50
CA PHE A 48 -1.08 -0.09 19.79
C PHE A 48 -0.35 -0.83 20.92
N SER A 49 0.22 -1.99 20.62
CA SER A 49 1.03 -2.78 21.53
C SER A 49 2.46 -2.25 21.72
N LYS A 50 2.84 -1.19 21.00
CA LYS A 50 4.19 -0.58 20.98
C LYS A 50 5.30 -1.58 20.64
N VAL A 51 5.00 -2.53 19.75
CA VAL A 51 5.96 -3.55 19.28
C VAL A 51 6.96 -2.91 18.34
N ASP A 52 8.24 -3.19 18.55
CA ASP A 52 9.31 -2.79 17.64
C ASP A 52 9.37 -3.77 16.46
N LEU A 53 9.00 -3.29 15.27
CA LEU A 53 8.93 -4.06 14.03
C LEU A 53 10.27 -4.10 13.27
N ILE A 54 11.34 -3.59 13.87
CA ILE A 54 12.67 -3.56 13.27
C ILE A 54 13.47 -4.75 13.75
N SER A 55 13.64 -5.73 12.86
CA SER A 55 14.37 -6.96 13.15
C SER A 55 15.82 -6.92 12.64
N ASP A 56 16.70 -7.54 13.42
CA ASP A 56 18.14 -7.70 13.13
C ASP A 56 18.43 -9.02 12.40
N ASP A 57 17.53 -9.50 11.54
CA ASP A 57 17.67 -10.79 10.88
C ASP A 57 18.47 -10.69 9.55
N ASN A 58 19.17 -11.74 9.14
CA ASN A 58 19.95 -11.82 7.90
C ASN A 58 19.10 -12.11 6.64
N ARG A 59 17.77 -11.95 6.68
CA ARG A 59 16.85 -12.32 5.57
C ARG A 59 17.16 -11.66 4.23
N ARG A 60 17.87 -10.54 4.21
CA ARG A 60 18.16 -9.76 2.99
C ARG A 60 19.62 -9.84 2.57
N TRP A 61 20.54 -9.70 3.52
CA TRP A 61 21.98 -9.79 3.30
C TRP A 61 22.65 -10.25 4.58
N GLU A 62 23.82 -10.86 4.45
CA GLU A 62 24.66 -11.20 5.59
C GLU A 62 25.25 -9.92 6.21
N LYS A 63 25.32 -9.89 7.55
CA LYS A 63 25.93 -8.79 8.30
C LYS A 63 27.45 -8.88 8.20
N GLY A 64 28.00 -8.35 7.12
CA GLY A 64 29.45 -8.32 6.90
C GLY A 64 30.05 -6.92 6.93
N HIS A 65 29.25 -5.88 6.63
CA HIS A 65 29.77 -4.56 6.37
C HIS A 65 29.51 -3.59 7.54
N PRO A 66 30.54 -3.02 8.18
CA PRO A 66 30.39 -2.17 9.37
C PRO A 66 29.66 -0.84 9.10
N GLU A 67 29.53 -0.42 7.84
CA GLU A 67 28.81 0.80 7.47
C GLU A 67 27.30 0.58 7.25
N ILE A 68 26.83 -0.66 7.21
CA ILE A 68 25.40 -0.95 6.97
C ILE A 68 24.71 -1.12 8.33
N PRO A 69 23.61 -0.38 8.62
CA PRO A 69 22.84 -0.59 9.83
C PRO A 69 22.33 -2.03 9.95
N HIS A 70 22.59 -2.65 11.09
CA HIS A 70 22.21 -4.05 11.35
C HIS A 70 20.69 -4.21 11.45
N ARG A 71 20.01 -3.20 12.02
CA ARG A 71 18.56 -3.19 12.25
C ARG A 71 17.82 -2.57 11.06
N SER A 72 16.89 -3.32 10.47
CA SER A 72 16.06 -2.84 9.36
C SER A 72 14.68 -3.50 9.36
N GLY A 73 13.63 -2.75 9.01
CA GLY A 73 12.29 -3.27 8.84
C GLY A 73 12.20 -4.06 7.53
N LYS A 74 11.73 -5.30 7.60
CA LYS A 74 11.69 -6.22 6.45
C LYS A 74 10.28 -6.76 6.29
N ILE A 75 9.73 -6.64 5.08
CA ILE A 75 8.49 -7.34 4.71
C ILE A 75 8.73 -8.85 4.82
N ASN A 76 7.78 -9.55 5.45
CA ASN A 76 7.90 -10.97 5.75
C ASN A 76 7.95 -11.86 4.51
N VAL A 77 7.12 -11.56 3.51
CA VAL A 77 6.86 -12.45 2.39
C VAL A 77 6.94 -11.70 1.07
N LEU A 78 7.83 -12.14 0.18
CA LEU A 78 8.07 -11.53 -1.14
C LEU A 78 7.84 -12.49 -2.31
N ASN A 79 7.74 -13.78 -2.00
CA ASN A 79 7.71 -14.88 -2.96
C ASN A 79 6.29 -15.42 -3.18
N LYS A 80 5.29 -14.89 -2.47
CA LYS A 80 3.90 -15.25 -2.68
C LYS A 80 3.28 -14.27 -3.68
N PHE A 81 2.62 -14.83 -4.69
CA PHE A 81 1.82 -14.09 -5.65
C PHE A 81 0.78 -15.03 -6.28
N ASP A 82 -0.50 -14.64 -6.31
CA ASP A 82 -1.55 -15.42 -6.98
C ASP A 82 -1.56 -15.18 -8.50
N ALA A 83 -0.68 -15.88 -9.21
CA ALA A 83 -0.53 -15.77 -10.66
C ALA A 83 -1.82 -16.09 -11.44
N SER A 84 -2.55 -17.11 -10.99
CA SER A 84 -3.76 -17.61 -11.66
C SER A 84 -4.90 -16.59 -11.56
N PHE A 85 -5.03 -15.92 -10.42
CA PHE A 85 -6.04 -14.88 -10.22
C PHE A 85 -5.85 -13.67 -11.16
N PHE A 86 -4.61 -13.23 -11.35
CA PHE A 86 -4.28 -12.11 -12.25
C PHE A 86 -4.11 -12.52 -13.71
N GLY A 87 -4.21 -13.81 -14.04
CA GLY A 87 -4.03 -14.32 -15.41
C GLY A 87 -2.60 -14.17 -15.95
N ILE A 88 -1.60 -14.15 -15.06
CA ILE A 88 -0.18 -14.00 -15.42
C ILE A 88 0.48 -15.38 -15.46
N HIS A 89 1.29 -15.65 -16.49
CA HIS A 89 2.00 -16.92 -16.60
C HIS A 89 3.09 -17.05 -15.52
N TYR A 90 3.29 -18.26 -14.97
CA TYR A 90 4.22 -18.49 -13.85
C TYR A 90 5.67 -18.04 -14.13
N GLU A 91 6.16 -18.27 -15.35
CA GLU A 91 7.49 -17.81 -15.79
C GLU A 91 7.60 -16.28 -15.78
N GLN A 92 6.53 -15.58 -16.14
CA GLN A 92 6.52 -14.11 -16.10
C GLN A 92 6.56 -13.62 -14.66
N VAL A 93 5.81 -14.25 -13.76
CA VAL A 93 5.80 -13.93 -12.33
C VAL A 93 7.20 -14.02 -11.73
N HIS A 94 8.00 -15.03 -12.09
CA HIS A 94 9.39 -15.16 -11.61
C HIS A 94 10.29 -14.00 -12.04
N SER A 95 10.06 -13.44 -13.22
CA SER A 95 10.82 -12.29 -13.75
C SER A 95 10.33 -10.93 -13.25
N MET A 96 9.15 -10.86 -12.62
CA MET A 96 8.59 -9.61 -12.12
C MET A 96 9.32 -9.12 -10.87
N ASP A 97 9.37 -7.79 -10.71
CA ASP A 97 9.79 -7.16 -9.46
C ASP A 97 8.85 -7.60 -8.31
N PRO A 98 9.39 -8.15 -7.20
CA PRO A 98 8.61 -8.48 -6.01
C PRO A 98 7.71 -7.33 -5.52
N MET A 99 8.13 -6.07 -5.66
CA MET A 99 7.33 -4.92 -5.23
C MET A 99 6.06 -4.76 -6.08
N CYS A 100 6.16 -4.95 -7.40
CA CYS A 100 5.00 -4.92 -8.29
C CYS A 100 4.01 -6.03 -7.97
N ARG A 101 4.49 -7.25 -7.66
CA ARG A 101 3.63 -8.38 -7.28
C ARG A 101 2.82 -8.06 -6.02
N ILE A 102 3.49 -7.53 -4.98
CA ILE A 102 2.83 -7.11 -3.74
C ILE A 102 1.84 -5.98 -4.02
N LEU A 103 2.22 -4.99 -4.83
CA LEU A 103 1.34 -3.86 -5.14
C LEU A 103 0.04 -4.31 -5.82
N LEU A 104 0.10 -5.27 -6.73
CA LEU A 104 -1.09 -5.80 -7.41
C LEU A 104 -2.06 -6.46 -6.41
N GLU A 105 -1.55 -7.31 -5.54
CA GLU A 105 -2.36 -7.95 -4.49
C GLU A 105 -2.96 -6.92 -3.53
N LYS A 106 -2.13 -5.98 -3.04
CA LYS A 106 -2.58 -4.95 -2.09
C LYS A 106 -3.56 -3.95 -2.70
N THR A 107 -3.42 -3.63 -3.99
CA THR A 107 -4.41 -2.81 -4.69
C THR A 107 -5.75 -3.53 -4.73
N TYR A 108 -5.77 -4.82 -5.08
CA TYR A 108 -7.02 -5.58 -5.09
C TYR A 108 -7.67 -5.69 -3.70
N GLU A 109 -6.88 -5.99 -2.66
CA GLU A 109 -7.35 -5.99 -1.27
C GLU A 109 -7.94 -4.63 -0.86
N SER A 110 -7.31 -3.51 -1.26
CA SER A 110 -7.80 -2.16 -0.93
C SER A 110 -9.13 -1.81 -1.59
N ILE A 111 -9.35 -2.28 -2.82
CA ILE A 111 -10.63 -2.10 -3.52
C ILE A 111 -11.73 -2.90 -2.82
N TYR A 112 -11.41 -4.13 -2.40
CA TYR A 112 -12.35 -4.97 -1.65
C TYR A 112 -12.70 -4.37 -0.28
N ASP A 113 -11.71 -3.80 0.41
CA ASP A 113 -11.90 -3.07 1.67
C ASP A 113 -12.82 -1.85 1.47
N ALA A 114 -12.63 -1.09 0.40
CA ALA A 114 -13.52 0.02 0.03
C ALA A 114 -14.96 -0.43 -0.25
N GLY A 115 -15.16 -1.63 -0.81
CA GLY A 115 -16.49 -2.22 -0.99
C GLY A 115 -17.22 -2.45 0.34
N LYS A 116 -16.50 -2.84 1.41
CA LYS A 116 -17.10 -2.99 2.75
C LYS A 116 -17.56 -1.65 3.31
N PHE A 117 -16.79 -0.59 3.09
CA PHE A 117 -17.13 0.76 3.51
C PHE A 117 -18.44 1.25 2.87
N ILE A 118 -18.63 1.02 1.56
CA ILE A 118 -19.87 1.36 0.85
C ILE A 118 -21.10 0.71 1.51
N PHE A 119 -20.99 -0.56 1.92
CA PHE A 119 -22.10 -1.31 2.49
C PHE A 119 -22.47 -0.83 3.90
N ILE A 120 -21.46 -0.47 4.70
CA ILE A 120 -21.64 0.08 6.05
C ILE A 120 -22.35 1.43 5.99
N ILE A 121 -21.93 2.35 5.10
CA ILE A 121 -22.58 3.65 4.94
C ILE A 121 -24.05 3.48 4.54
N LEU A 122 -24.33 2.62 3.57
CA LEU A 122 -25.71 2.39 3.12
C LEU A 122 -26.59 1.85 4.26
N THR A 123 -26.04 0.98 5.11
CA THR A 123 -26.74 0.43 6.29
C THR A 123 -27.02 1.51 7.34
N ILE A 124 -26.06 2.40 7.61
CA ILE A 124 -26.22 3.50 8.58
C ILE A 124 -27.26 4.51 8.08
N ILE A 125 -27.22 4.89 6.81
CA ILE A 125 -28.20 5.84 6.23
C ILE A 125 -29.61 5.24 6.27
N THR A 126 -29.77 3.96 5.93
CA THR A 126 -31.08 3.29 5.93
C THR A 126 -31.65 3.07 7.33
N THR A 127 -30.82 2.81 8.35
CA THR A 127 -31.28 2.70 9.75
C THR A 127 -31.59 4.03 10.40
N HIS A 128 -30.96 5.13 9.98
CA HIS A 128 -31.18 6.46 10.57
C HIS A 128 -32.34 7.23 9.91
N LEU A 129 -32.86 6.75 8.77
CA LEU A 129 -34.04 7.29 8.08
C LEU A 129 -35.37 6.60 8.43
N SER A 130 -35.35 5.53 9.25
CA SER A 130 -36.56 4.82 9.71
C SER A 130 -36.89 5.12 11.17
#